data_AF-A0AAI9WAB3-F1
#
_entry.id   AF-A0AAI9WAB3-F1
#
_cell.length_a   1.000
_cell.length_b   1.000
_cell.length_c   1.000
_cell.angle_alpha   90.00
_cell.angle_beta   90.00
_cell.angle_gamma   90.00
#
_symmetry.space_group_name_H-M   'P 1'
#
loop_
_entity.id
_entity.type
_entity.pdbx_description
1 polymer ?
#
loop_
_entity_poly.entity_id
_entity_poly.type
_entity_poly.pdbx_seq_one_letter_code
_entity_poly.pdbx_strand_id
1 'polypeptide(L)'
;MKKIFIILLTLSTIAFGNWASAFALQLAFLDIAIPFAGLALALVYFFKSKGGMTSRQLDMSIQGQTGIRMEQKVHVSERSYIFIGSVLYFVLALGFTFYTYREYFLT
;
A
#
# COMPACT_ATOMS: atom_id res chain seq x y z
N MET A 1 9.06 12.52 -16.01
CA MET A 1 10.25 11.99 -15.31
C MET A 1 10.02 11.81 -13.80
N LYS A 2 9.72 12.88 -13.03
CA LYS A 2 9.53 12.79 -11.56
C LYS A 2 8.52 11.71 -11.09
N LYS A 3 7.41 11.55 -11.81
CA LYS A 3 6.34 10.58 -11.48
C LYS A 3 6.77 9.12 -11.64
N ILE A 4 7.46 8.80 -12.74
CA ILE A 4 7.97 7.46 -13.03
C ILE A 4 9.07 7.10 -12.02
N PHE A 5 9.92 8.08 -11.68
CA PHE A 5 10.93 7.90 -10.64
C PHE A 5 10.31 7.56 -9.27
N ILE A 6 9.22 8.22 -8.88
CA ILE A 6 8.51 7.90 -7.63
C ILE A 6 7.95 6.47 -7.65
N ILE A 7 7.38 6.03 -8.79
CA ILE A 7 6.88 4.65 -8.93
C ILE A 7 8.03 3.66 -8.79
N LEU A 8 9.13 3.86 -9.52
CA LEU A 8 10.31 3.00 -9.44
C LEU A 8 10.90 2.94 -8.03
N LEU A 9 11.03 4.09 -7.37
CA LEU A 9 11.48 4.15 -5.99
C LEU A 9 10.55 3.35 -5.06
N THR A 10 9.23 3.48 -5.25
CA THR A 10 8.23 2.74 -4.46
C THR A 10 8.37 1.23 -4.68
N LEU A 11 8.51 0.78 -5.93
CA LEU A 11 8.73 -0.62 -6.27
C LEU A 11 10.00 -1.15 -5.59
N SER A 12 11.10 -0.42 -5.69
CA SER A 12 12.37 -0.81 -5.07
C SER A 12 12.27 -0.86 -3.54
N THR A 13 11.59 0.09 -2.90
CA THR A 13 11.40 0.08 -1.44
C THR A 13 10.56 -1.11 -0.99
N ILE A 14 9.48 -1.44 -1.69
CA ILE A 14 8.64 -2.59 -1.34
C ILE A 14 9.40 -3.91 -1.60
N ALA A 15 10.12 -4.01 -2.72
CA ALA A 15 10.92 -5.19 -3.03
C ALA A 15 12.05 -5.42 -2.00
N PHE A 16 12.73 -4.35 -1.60
CA PHE A 16 13.76 -4.40 -0.57
C PHE A 16 13.17 -4.78 0.79
N GLY A 17 12.01 -4.23 1.15
CA GLY A 17 11.27 -4.62 2.34
C GLY A 17 10.89 -6.10 2.33
N ASN A 18 10.37 -6.62 1.21
CA ASN A 18 10.04 -8.03 1.07
C ASN A 18 11.28 -8.93 1.24
N TRP A 19 12.39 -8.53 0.61
CA TRP A 19 13.66 -9.25 0.72
C TRP A 19 14.19 -9.24 2.16
N ALA A 20 14.16 -8.10 2.84
CA ALA A 20 14.58 -7.99 4.24
C ALA A 20 13.70 -8.84 5.17
N SER A 21 12.37 -8.86 4.95
CA SER A 21 11.44 -9.72 5.70
C SER A 21 11.66 -11.20 5.43
N ALA A 22 11.88 -11.59 4.16
CA ALA A 22 12.20 -12.96 3.79
C ALA A 22 13.51 -13.43 4.45
N PHE A 23 14.55 -12.57 4.44
CA PHE A 23 15.82 -12.84 5.08
C PHE A 23 15.69 -13.00 6.60
N ALA A 24 14.94 -12.11 7.26
CA ALA A 24 14.73 -12.15 8.70
C ALA A 24 13.95 -13.40 9.15
N LEU A 25 13.02 -13.88 8.32
CA LEU A 25 12.18 -15.04 8.62
C LEU A 25 12.74 -16.36 8.06
N GLN A 26 13.88 -16.32 7.35
CA GLN A 26 14.47 -17.48 6.65
C GLN A 26 13.49 -18.17 5.68
N LEU A 27 12.58 -17.40 5.08
CA LEU A 27 11.59 -17.88 4.13
C LEU A 27 12.02 -17.56 2.69
N ALA A 28 11.49 -18.32 1.73
CA ALA A 28 11.70 -17.98 0.33
C ALA A 28 11.01 -16.65 -0.01
N PHE A 29 11.67 -15.84 -0.83
CA PHE A 29 11.17 -14.52 -1.23
C PHE A 29 9.74 -14.57 -1.80
N LEU A 30 9.45 -15.59 -2.60
CA LEU A 30 8.16 -15.80 -3.26
C LEU A 30 7.04 -16.21 -2.30
N ASP A 31 7.36 -16.89 -1.20
CA ASP A 31 6.36 -17.39 -0.26
C ASP A 31 5.77 -16.26 0.58
N ILE A 32 6.59 -15.25 0.91
CA ILE A 32 6.17 -14.06 1.66
C ILE A 32 5.77 -12.88 0.74
N ALA A 33 6.06 -12.96 -0.56
CA ALA A 33 5.81 -11.86 -1.50
C ALA A 33 4.33 -11.40 -1.52
N ILE A 34 3.38 -12.35 -1.56
CA ILE A 34 1.95 -12.03 -1.57
C ILE A 34 1.49 -11.37 -0.26
N PRO A 35 1.68 -12.00 0.93
CA PRO A 35 1.24 -11.38 2.18
C PRO A 35 1.96 -10.05 2.45
N PHE A 36 3.25 -9.93 2.11
CA PHE A 36 3.99 -8.68 2.25
C PHE A 36 3.47 -7.59 1.32
N ALA A 37 3.24 -7.90 0.04
CA ALA A 37 2.69 -6.96 -0.93
C ALA A 37 1.28 -6.48 -0.51
N GLY A 38 0.45 -7.40 0.01
CA GLY A 38 -0.88 -7.08 0.54
C GLY A 38 -0.82 -6.14 1.75
N LEU A 39 0.08 -6.43 2.71
CA LEU A 39 0.31 -5.55 3.87
C LEU A 39 0.83 -4.17 3.45
N ALA A 40 1.82 -4.12 2.56
CA ALA A 40 2.35 -2.87 2.04
C ALA A 40 1.27 -2.04 1.34
N LEU A 41 0.42 -2.68 0.53
CA LEU A 41 -0.70 -2.01 -0.14
C LEU A 41 -1.72 -1.47 0.87
N ALA A 42 -2.09 -2.26 1.88
CA ALA A 42 -3.01 -1.85 2.94
C ALA A 42 -2.48 -0.66 3.74
N LEU A 43 -1.18 -0.68 4.10
CA LEU A 43 -0.52 0.43 4.78
C LEU A 43 -0.50 1.69 3.90
N VAL A 44 -0.08 1.58 2.64
CA VAL A 44 -0.05 2.71 1.70
C VAL A 44 -1.45 3.29 1.51
N TYR A 45 -2.47 2.45 1.41
CA TYR A 45 -3.87 2.88 1.34
C TYR A 45 -4.30 3.63 2.60
N PHE A 46 -4.03 3.08 3.78
CA PHE A 46 -4.39 3.68 5.06
C PHE A 46 -3.76 5.07 5.23
N PHE A 47 -2.43 5.15 5.08
CA PHE A 47 -1.68 6.41 5.22
C PHE A 47 -2.03 7.44 4.15
N LYS A 48 -2.47 7.00 2.97
CA LYS A 48 -2.83 7.90 1.88
C LYS A 48 -4.31 8.27 1.82
N SER A 49 -5.17 7.62 2.60
CA SER A 49 -6.55 8.09 2.80
C SER A 49 -6.56 9.40 3.60
N LYS A 50 -6.11 10.50 2.99
CA LYS A 50 -6.18 11.84 3.59
C LYS A 50 -7.64 12.28 3.61
N GLY A 51 -8.17 12.51 4.82
CA GLY A 51 -9.61 12.63 5.10
C GLY A 51 -10.27 11.32 5.60
N GLY A 52 -9.47 10.28 5.89
CA GLY A 52 -9.94 8.98 6.38
C GLY A 52 -10.66 9.04 7.73
N MET A 53 -11.31 7.91 8.07
CA MET A 53 -12.17 7.72 9.25
C MET A 53 -11.62 8.37 10.53
N THR A 54 -10.33 8.22 10.80
CA THR A 54 -9.67 8.76 12.00
C THR A 54 -9.65 10.28 12.06
N SER A 55 -9.30 10.96 10.96
CA SER A 55 -9.33 12.43 10.91
C SER A 55 -10.76 12.93 11.09
N ARG A 56 -11.72 12.26 10.43
CA ARG A 56 -13.15 12.60 10.53
C ARG A 56 -13.71 12.36 11.94
N GLN A 57 -13.26 11.31 12.64
CA GLN A 57 -13.64 11.02 14.02
C GLN A 57 -13.08 12.06 14.99
N LEU A 58 -11.83 12.48 14.80
CA LEU A 58 -11.21 13.58 15.56
C LEU A 58 -11.96 14.89 15.34
N ASP A 59 -12.25 15.24 14.08
CA ASP A 59 -13.00 16.45 13.75
C ASP A 59 -14.40 16.43 14.38
N MET A 60 -15.10 15.29 14.35
CA MET A 60 -16.39 15.11 15.02
C MET A 60 -16.29 15.19 16.54
N SER A 61 -15.24 14.64 17.15
CA SER A 61 -14.99 14.75 18.59
C SER A 61 -14.74 16.19 19.01
N ILE A 62 -13.91 16.93 18.27
CA ILE A 62 -13.62 18.33 18.53
C ILE A 62 -14.86 19.20 18.31
N GLN A 63 -15.63 18.95 17.24
CA GLN A 63 -16.89 19.63 16.99
C GLN A 63 -17.92 19.36 18.09
N GLY A 64 -17.99 18.13 18.62
CA GLY A 64 -18.86 17.77 19.74
C GLY A 64 -18.46 18.44 21.06
N GLN A 65 -17.17 18.69 21.28
CA GLN A 65 -16.65 19.36 22.48
C GLN A 65 -16.75 20.89 22.41
N THR A 66 -16.53 21.47 21.23
CA THR A 66 -16.43 22.94 21.05
C THR A 66 -17.70 23.57 20.49
N GLY A 67 -18.62 22.78 19.92
CA GLY A 67 -19.81 23.28 19.22
C GLY A 67 -19.50 23.94 17.87
N ILE A 68 -18.23 24.08 17.49
CA ILE A 68 -17.81 24.74 16.25
C ILE A 68 -17.83 23.73 15.11
N ARG A 69 -18.64 24.01 14.09
CA ARG A 69 -18.73 23.17 12.88
C ARG A 69 -17.44 23.26 12.09
N MET A 70 -16.73 22.13 11.98
CA MET A 70 -15.53 22.04 11.14
C MET A 70 -15.94 22.04 9.67
N GLU A 71 -15.38 22.98 8.88
CA GLU A 71 -15.55 22.97 7.43
C GLU A 71 -14.81 21.78 6.83
N GLN A 72 -15.58 20.88 6.21
CA GLN A 72 -15.04 19.69 5.58
C GLN A 72 -14.39 20.10 4.26
N LYS A 73 -13.08 20.34 4.29
CA LYS A 73 -12.30 20.64 3.09
C LYS A 73 -12.47 19.50 2.09
N VAL A 74 -13.13 19.76 0.96
CA VAL A 74 -13.25 18.81 -0.16
C VAL A 74 -11.86 18.62 -0.76
N HIS A 75 -11.16 17.59 -0.31
CA HIS A 75 -9.83 17.29 -0.79
C HIS A 75 -9.95 16.60 -2.15
N VAL A 76 -9.59 17.31 -3.21
CA VAL A 76 -9.39 16.75 -4.54
C VAL A 76 -8.31 15.67 -4.41
N SER A 77 -8.68 14.42 -4.64
CA SER A 77 -7.78 13.27 -4.53
C SER A 77 -6.65 13.42 -5.54
N GLU A 78 -5.51 13.96 -5.10
CA GLU A 78 -4.31 13.96 -5.93
C GLU A 78 -3.90 12.52 -6.21
N ARG A 79 -3.89 12.17 -7.50
CA ARG A 79 -3.53 10.85 -7.99
C ARG A 79 -2.22 10.38 -7.36
N SER A 80 -2.31 9.31 -6.57
CA SER A 80 -1.18 8.79 -5.83
C SER A 80 -0.27 7.90 -6.67
N TYR A 81 0.89 8.41 -7.07
CA TYR A 81 1.89 7.59 -7.76
C TYR A 81 2.48 6.47 -6.86
N ILE A 82 2.55 6.68 -5.54
CA ILE A 82 2.99 5.67 -4.57
C ILE A 82 1.97 4.52 -4.48
N PHE A 83 0.68 4.83 -4.45
CA PHE A 83 -0.39 3.81 -4.42
C PHE A 83 -0.44 3.03 -5.72
N ILE A 84 -0.27 3.72 -6.86
CA ILE A 84 -0.15 3.05 -8.16
C ILE A 84 1.06 2.10 -8.16
N GLY A 85 2.21 2.54 -7.60
CA GLY A 85 3.39 1.70 -7.46
C GLY A 85 3.16 0.47 -6.59
N SER A 86 2.46 0.60 -5.45
CA SER A 86 2.15 -0.53 -4.56
C SER A 86 1.16 -1.51 -5.20
N VAL A 87 0.14 -1.02 -5.92
CA VAL A 87 -0.78 -1.89 -6.67
C VAL A 87 -0.02 -2.64 -7.77
N LEU A 88 0.86 -1.95 -8.49
CA LEU A 88 1.65 -2.55 -9.56
C LEU A 88 2.59 -3.62 -9.02
N TYR A 89 3.24 -3.39 -7.87
CA TYR A 89 4.04 -4.42 -7.19
C TYR A 89 3.19 -5.64 -6.83
N PHE A 90 2.00 -5.44 -6.27
CA PHE A 90 1.11 -6.54 -5.89
C PHE A 90 0.69 -7.39 -7.09
N VAL A 91 0.34 -6.77 -8.21
CA VAL A 91 0.00 -7.48 -9.46
C VAL A 91 1.21 -8.26 -9.99
N LEU A 92 2.41 -7.66 -9.96
CA LEU A 92 3.63 -8.37 -10.35
C LEU A 92 3.90 -9.57 -9.44
N ALA A 93 3.80 -9.39 -8.12
CA ALA A 93 3.99 -10.48 -7.16
C ALA A 93 3.02 -11.64 -7.44
N LEU A 94 1.73 -11.34 -7.64
CA LEU A 94 0.73 -12.36 -8.02
C LEU A 94 1.10 -13.07 -9.33
N GLY A 95 1.46 -12.31 -10.36
CA GLY A 95 1.84 -12.88 -11.66
C GLY A 95 3.09 -13.76 -11.57
N PHE A 96 4.12 -13.33 -10.85
CA PHE A 96 5.35 -14.10 -10.64
C PHE A 96 5.11 -15.35 -9.81
N THR A 97 4.31 -15.26 -8.74
CA THR A 97 3.95 -16.43 -7.93
C THR A 97 3.13 -17.41 -8.75
N PHE A 98 2.14 -16.95 -9.52
CA PHE A 98 1.34 -17.82 -10.39
C PHE A 98 2.19 -18.49 -11.48
N TYR A 99 3.11 -17.75 -12.11
CA TYR A 99 3.99 -18.31 -13.13
C TYR A 99 4.96 -19.37 -12.56
N THR A 100 5.52 -19.11 -11.38
CA THR A 100 6.46 -20.03 -10.71
C THR A 100 5.75 -21.29 -10.22
N TYR A 101 4.59 -21.13 -9.61
CA TYR A 101 3.81 -22.25 -9.05
C TYR A 101 2.75 -22.78 -10.01
N ARG A 102 2.80 -22.45 -11.30
CA ARG A 102 1.81 -22.89 -12.31
C ARG A 102 1.65 -24.40 -12.33
N GLU A 103 2.73 -25.14 -12.07
CA GLU A 103 2.76 -26.60 -12.06
C GLU A 103 1.94 -27.19 -10.91
N TYR A 104 1.80 -26.46 -9.79
CA TYR A 104 0.92 -26.84 -8.68
C TYR A 104 -0.55 -26.56 -8.97
N PHE A 105 -0.87 -25.63 -9.88
CA PHE A 105 -2.26 -25.25 -10.19
C PHE A 105 -2.84 -25.95 -11.43
N LEU A 106 -1.97 -26.47 -12.31
CA LEU A 106 -2.36 -27.07 -13.60
C LEU A 106 -2.12 -28.59 -13.64
N THR A 107 -1.78 -29.21 -12.51
CA THR A 107 -1.76 -30.68 -12.31
C THR A 107 -3.05 -31.10 -11.63
#